data_AF-A0A6L3F7M8-F1
#
_entry.id   AF-A0A6L3F7M8-F1
#
_cell.length_a   1.000
_cell.length_b   1.000
_cell.length_c   1.000
_cell.angle_alpha   90.00
_cell.angle_beta   90.00
_cell.angle_gamma   90.00
#
_symmetry.space_group_name_H-M   'P 1'
#
loop_
_entity.id
_entity.type
_entity.pdbx_description
1 polymer ?
#
loop_
_entity_poly.entity_id
_entity_poly.type
_entity_poly.pdbx_seq_one_letter_code
_entity_poly.pdbx_strand_id
1 'polypeptide(L)'
;MRSLRRAAILKLAASAYEMELDVMNGVVTQDVNGRYFIGEQDLATWLETHLGSEVALISSDASDERPVVTRTCRTCGRDYTDVECPHCRANRIRLRGRA
;
A
#
# COMPACT_ATOMS: atom_id res chain seq x y z
N MET A 1 13.22 -7.82 -8.28
CA MET A 1 12.98 -7.21 -6.95
C MET A 1 12.11 -5.95 -6.97
N ARG A 2 12.03 -5.20 -8.09
CA ARG A 2 11.00 -4.16 -8.37
C ARG A 2 9.54 -4.57 -8.07
N SER A 3 9.22 -5.86 -8.23
CA SER A 3 7.85 -6.38 -8.16
C SER A 3 7.26 -6.42 -6.75
N LEU A 4 8.08 -6.62 -5.71
CA LEU A 4 7.55 -6.91 -4.36
C LEU A 4 7.04 -5.65 -3.65
N ARG A 5 7.74 -4.52 -3.79
CA ARG A 5 7.30 -3.23 -3.21
C ARG A 5 6.10 -2.65 -3.95
N ARG A 6 6.09 -2.79 -5.28
CA ARG A 6 4.91 -2.48 -6.07
C ARG A 6 3.71 -3.32 -5.60
N ALA A 7 3.91 -4.63 -5.36
CA ALA A 7 2.87 -5.48 -4.80
C ALA A 7 2.43 -5.02 -3.39
N ALA A 8 3.35 -4.54 -2.55
CA ALA A 8 3.00 -4.00 -1.23
C ALA A 8 2.15 -2.72 -1.30
N ILE A 9 2.50 -1.77 -2.16
CA ILE A 9 1.68 -0.57 -2.41
C ILE A 9 0.29 -0.96 -2.93
N LEU A 10 0.23 -1.89 -3.90
CA LEU A 10 -1.05 -2.34 -4.44
C LEU A 10 -1.90 -3.04 -3.38
N LYS A 11 -1.28 -3.81 -2.48
CA LYS A 11 -1.97 -4.46 -1.36
C LYS A 11 -2.51 -3.44 -0.36
N LEU A 12 -1.74 -2.38 -0.05
CA LEU A 12 -2.20 -1.29 0.82
C LEU A 12 -3.37 -0.53 0.19
N ALA A 13 -3.28 -0.21 -1.11
CA ALA A 13 -4.36 0.43 -1.84
C ALA A 13 -5.63 -0.44 -1.85
N ALA A 14 -5.50 -1.74 -2.11
CA ALA A 14 -6.61 -2.68 -2.06
C ALA A 14 -7.26 -2.75 -0.67
N SER A 15 -6.46 -2.83 0.40
CA SER A 15 -7.00 -2.83 1.76
C SER A 15 -7.68 -1.50 2.13
N ALA A 16 -7.17 -0.37 1.65
CA ALA A 16 -7.83 0.92 1.85
C ALA A 16 -9.18 0.99 1.12
N TYR A 17 -9.28 0.46 -0.11
CA TYR A 17 -10.56 0.33 -0.80
C TYR A 17 -11.55 -0.58 -0.05
N GLU A 18 -11.09 -1.71 0.50
CA GLU A 18 -11.93 -2.60 1.33
C GLU A 18 -12.45 -1.92 2.61
N MET A 19 -11.75 -0.88 3.07
CA MET A 19 -12.13 -0.06 4.23
C MET A 19 -12.98 1.16 3.85
N GLU A 20 -13.43 1.26 2.59
CA GLU A 20 -14.21 2.38 2.06
C GLU A 20 -13.47 3.73 2.14
N LEU A 21 -12.13 3.69 2.16
CA LEU A 21 -11.30 4.89 2.07
C LEU A 21 -11.13 5.30 0.61
N ASP A 22 -11.01 6.61 0.38
CA ASP A 22 -10.61 7.10 -0.94
C ASP A 22 -9.09 6.97 -1.13
N VAL A 23 -8.67 6.53 -2.31
CA VAL A 23 -7.29 6.14 -2.61
C VAL A 23 -6.86 6.70 -3.96
N MET A 24 -5.79 7.48 -3.93
CA MET A 24 -5.05 7.87 -5.12
C MET A 24 -3.80 7.00 -5.26
N ASN A 25 -3.69 6.22 -6.35
CA ASN A 25 -2.57 5.31 -6.59
C ASN A 25 -1.94 5.53 -7.97
N GLY A 26 -0.61 5.66 -8.02
CA GLY A 26 0.10 5.86 -9.27
C GLY A 26 1.50 6.43 -9.08
N VAL A 27 2.11 6.81 -10.20
CA VAL A 27 3.37 7.55 -10.21
C VAL A 27 3.04 9.03 -10.09
N VAL A 28 3.76 9.73 -9.20
CA VAL A 28 3.66 11.19 -9.10
C VAL A 28 4.32 11.81 -10.33
N THR A 29 3.57 12.62 -11.07
CA THR A 29 4.06 13.41 -12.20
C THR A 29 3.70 14.87 -11.98
N GLN A 30 4.40 15.75 -12.69
CA GLN A 30 4.08 17.16 -12.73
C GLN A 30 3.86 17.56 -14.19
N ASP A 31 2.79 18.30 -14.47
CA ASP A 31 2.53 18.84 -15.80
C ASP A 31 3.36 20.09 -16.08
N VAL A 32 3.25 20.62 -17.29
CA VAL A 32 3.95 21.85 -17.72
C VAL A 32 3.51 23.11 -16.97
N ASN A 33 2.34 23.08 -16.33
CA ASN A 33 1.78 24.19 -15.56
C ASN A 33 2.12 24.08 -14.06
N GLY A 34 2.88 23.04 -13.66
CA GLY A 34 3.27 22.80 -12.29
C GLY A 34 2.25 22.04 -11.45
N ARG A 35 1.15 21.56 -12.02
CA ARG A 35 0.13 20.75 -11.32
C ARG A 35 0.65 19.33 -11.09
N TYR A 36 0.40 18.81 -9.90
CA TYR A 36 0.78 17.46 -9.53
C TYR A 36 -0.34 16.46 -9.81
N PHE A 37 0.04 15.35 -10.45
CA PHE A 37 -0.84 14.23 -10.73
C PHE A 37 -0.30 12.96 -10.09
N ILE A 38 -1.18 12.06 -9.68
CA ILE A 38 -0.81 10.69 -9.32
C ILE A 38 -1.62 9.76 -10.23
N GLY A 39 -0.92 9.08 -11.14
CA GLY A 39 -1.59 8.43 -12.26
C GLY A 39 -2.27 9.48 -13.15
N GLU A 40 -3.59 9.39 -13.31
CA GLU A 40 -4.41 10.33 -14.11
C GLU A 40 -5.17 11.34 -13.24
N GLN A 41 -5.05 11.26 -11.91
CA GLN A 41 -5.80 12.10 -10.99
C GLN A 41 -5.00 13.32 -10.56
N ASP A 42 -5.64 14.49 -10.53
CA ASP A 42 -5.04 15.72 -10.01
C ASP A 42 -5.05 15.72 -8.48
N LEU A 43 -3.87 15.89 -7.88
CA LEU A 43 -3.68 15.85 -6.44
C LEU A 43 -4.34 17.03 -5.72
N ALA A 44 -4.28 18.24 -6.28
CA ALA A 44 -4.84 19.42 -5.65
C ALA A 44 -6.37 19.33 -5.59
N THR A 45 -7.01 18.94 -6.70
CA THR A 45 -8.46 18.73 -6.74
C THR A 45 -8.92 17.66 -5.76
N TRP A 46 -8.15 16.58 -5.58
CA TRP A 46 -8.47 15.56 -4.58
C TRP A 46 -8.29 16.05 -3.14
N LEU A 47 -7.26 16.85 -2.86
CA LEU A 47 -7.09 17.45 -1.52
C LEU A 47 -8.21 18.44 -1.19
N GLU A 48 -8.71 19.18 -2.18
CA GLU A 48 -9.85 20.08 -2.02
C GLU A 48 -11.12 19.34 -1.58
N THR A 49 -11.39 18.14 -2.13
CA THR A 49 -12.55 17.33 -1.72
C THR A 49 -12.39 16.71 -0.33
N HIS A 50 -11.16 16.66 0.20
CA HIS A 50 -10.83 16.07 1.51
C HIS A 50 -10.42 17.12 2.55
N LEU A 51 -10.74 18.41 2.33
CA LEU A 51 -10.44 19.46 3.31
C LEU A 51 -11.05 19.14 4.67
N GLY A 52 -10.20 19.16 5.71
CA GLY A 52 -10.60 18.84 7.09
C GLY A 52 -10.53 17.36 7.46
N SER A 53 -10.23 16.47 6.50
CA SER A 53 -10.00 15.05 6.76
C SER A 53 -8.55 14.75 7.14
N GLU A 54 -8.32 13.68 7.90
CA GLU A 54 -6.99 13.13 8.11
C GLU A 54 -6.54 12.34 6.87
N VAL A 55 -5.34 12.64 6.37
CA VAL A 55 -4.79 12.03 5.15
C VAL A 55 -3.43 11.40 5.43
N ALA A 56 -3.24 10.16 4.99
CA ALA A 56 -1.95 9.47 4.99
C ALA A 56 -1.44 9.29 3.56
N LEU A 57 -0.24 9.81 3.25
CA LEU A 57 0.44 9.61 1.97
C LEU A 57 1.57 8.58 2.12
N ILE A 58 1.53 7.52 1.32
CA ILE A 58 2.50 6.43 1.35
C ILE A 58 3.24 6.40 0.02
N SER A 59 4.57 6.57 0.07
CA SER A 59 5.43 6.48 -1.11
C SER A 59 6.46 5.36 -0.95
N SER A 60 6.80 4.71 -2.06
CA SER A 60 7.95 3.80 -2.13
C SER A 60 8.78 4.10 -3.35
N ASP A 61 10.09 4.12 -3.19
CA ASP A 61 11.01 4.15 -4.32
C ASP A 61 11.01 2.79 -5.04
N ALA A 62 10.58 2.80 -6.30
CA ALA A 62 10.55 1.62 -7.16
C ALA A 62 11.96 1.17 -7.59
N SER A 63 12.99 1.99 -7.40
CA SER A 63 14.40 1.67 -7.62
C SER A 63 15.12 1.22 -6.36
N ASP A 64 14.45 1.19 -5.20
CA ASP A 64 15.06 0.74 -3.94
C ASP A 64 15.29 -0.78 -3.96
N GLU A 65 16.54 -1.16 -4.18
CA GLU A 65 17.01 -2.55 -4.27
C GLU A 65 17.38 -3.15 -2.91
N ARG A 66 17.13 -2.46 -1.78
CA ARG A 66 17.46 -3.02 -0.47
C ARG A 66 16.80 -4.40 -0.30
N PRO A 67 17.56 -5.41 0.15
CA PRO A 67 17.08 -6.78 0.22
C PRO A 67 15.89 -6.87 1.16
N VAL A 68 14.91 -7.67 0.77
CA VAL A 68 13.71 -7.91 1.57
C VAL A 68 14.11 -8.72 2.80
N VAL A 69 13.83 -8.17 3.98
CA VAL A 69 14.17 -8.81 5.24
C VAL A 69 13.25 -10.02 5.46
N THR A 70 13.85 -11.21 5.48
CA THR A 70 13.13 -12.43 5.85
C THR A 70 12.98 -12.50 7.36
N ARG A 71 11.77 -12.82 7.83
CA ARG A 71 11.43 -12.95 9.25
C ARG A 71 10.84 -14.34 9.49
N THR A 72 11.12 -14.93 10.65
CA THR A 72 10.50 -16.18 11.07
C THR A 72 9.27 -15.91 11.93
N CYS A 73 8.14 -16.51 11.59
CA CYS A 73 6.89 -16.33 12.34
C CYS A 73 6.99 -16.95 13.73
N ARG A 74 6.75 -16.15 14.78
CA ARG A 74 6.75 -16.65 16.16
C ARG A 74 5.56 -17.55 16.50
N THR A 75 4.52 -17.59 15.66
CA THR A 75 3.33 -18.43 15.87
C THR A 75 3.46 -19.79 15.19
N CYS A 76 3.97 -19.86 13.97
CA CYS A 76 4.01 -21.12 13.18
C CYS A 76 5.40 -21.54 12.72
N GLY A 77 6.46 -20.77 13.02
CA GLY A 77 7.84 -21.09 12.67
C GLY A 77 8.20 -20.95 11.19
N ARG A 78 7.27 -20.57 10.31
CA ARG A 78 7.56 -20.39 8.88
C ARG A 78 8.23 -19.03 8.63
N ASP A 79 9.19 -19.03 7.71
CA ASP A 79 9.77 -17.81 7.19
C ASP A 79 8.82 -17.09 6.25
N TYR A 80 8.83 -15.76 6.30
CA TYR A 80 8.01 -14.89 5.49
C TYR A 80 8.68 -13.53 5.27
N THR A 81 8.24 -12.84 4.22
CA THR A 81 8.74 -11.51 3.82
C THR A 81 7.65 -10.43 3.85
N ASP A 82 6.38 -10.82 3.98
CA ASP A 82 5.23 -9.93 4.16
C ASP A 82 5.28 -9.16 5.49
N VAL A 83 4.37 -8.19 5.65
CA VAL A 83 4.16 -7.45 6.91
C VAL A 83 3.79 -8.39 8.07
N GLU A 84 2.96 -9.40 7.78
CA GLU A 84 2.58 -10.46 8.72
C GLU A 84 2.67 -11.85 8.06
N CYS A 85 2.72 -12.90 8.87
CA CYS A 85 2.82 -14.27 8.34
C CYS A 85 1.58 -14.63 7.51
N PRO A 86 1.71 -14.86 6.19
CA PRO A 86 0.57 -15.06 5.30
C PRO A 86 -0.20 -16.32 5.64
N HIS A 87 0.49 -17.37 6.09
CA HIS A 87 -0.13 -18.61 6.53
C HIS A 87 -1.00 -18.41 7.78
N CYS A 88 -0.51 -17.68 8.78
CA CYS A 88 -1.29 -17.40 9.99
C CYS A 88 -2.45 -16.45 9.72
N ARG A 89 -2.27 -15.45 8.84
CA ARG A 89 -3.35 -14.56 8.39
C ARG A 89 -4.46 -15.35 7.71
N ALA A 90 -4.13 -16.19 6.72
CA ALA A 90 -5.10 -17.02 6.00
C ALA A 90 -5.89 -17.93 6.95
N ASN A 91 -5.20 -18.56 7.92
CA ASN A 91 -5.87 -19.36 8.95
C ASN A 91 -6.79 -18.52 9.83
N ARG A 92 -6.39 -17.30 10.21
CA ARG A 92 -7.22 -16.40 11.02
C ARG A 92 -8.48 -15.98 10.27
N ILE A 93 -8.36 -15.61 8.99
CA ILE A 93 -9.51 -15.29 8.13
C ILE A 93 -10.43 -16.50 8.01
N ARG A 94 -9.88 -17.69 7.74
CA ARG A 94 -10.68 -18.93 7.63
C ARG A 94 -11.42 -19.26 8.92
N LEU A 95 -10.79 -19.05 10.07
CA LEU A 95 -11.35 -19.44 11.38
C LEU A 95 -12.24 -18.36 12.01
N ARG A 96 -12.01 -17.07 11.71
CA ARG A 96 -12.63 -15.94 12.40
C ARG A 96 -13.32 -14.94 11.48
N GLY A 97 -13.26 -15.12 10.17
CA GLY A 97 -13.95 -14.29 9.17
C GLY A 97 -13.46 -12.84 9.07
N ARG A 98 -12.34 -12.46 9.70
CA ARG A 98 -11.77 -11.11 9.63
C ARG A 98 -10.27 -11.15 9.35
N ALA A 99 -9.82 -10.25 8.48
CA ALA A 99 -8.43 -9.86 8.32
C ALA A 99 -8.08 -8.77 9.34
#